data_AF-Q3A482-F1
#
_entry.id   AF-Q3A482-F1
#
_cell.length_a   1.000
_cell.length_b   1.000
_cell.length_c   1.000
_cell.angle_alpha   90.00
_cell.angle_beta   90.00
_cell.angle_gamma   90.00
#
_symmetry.space_group_name_H-M   'P 1'
#
loop_
_entity.id
_entity.type
_entity.pdbx_description
1 polymer ?
#
loop_
_entity_poly.entity_id
_entity_poly.type
_entity_poly.pdbx_seq_one_letter_code
_entity_poly.pdbx_strand_id
1 'polypeptide(L)'
;MKIAFAHWDNRIAPVFDTAHQIYVADIESGNVVREAQEALAEGLPVRKVLRLVELGIGTLVCGAISRSMYELINAYGIQVIPFVAGDLDEVIRCWRSGDLDSCSFNMPGCNGRGGRRFRMMHEGQKEDDTMKQSGRGMGAGSGRGQGGQTPGRAGRMGGPKAAGPTGYCICPQCGQKEPHQRGVPCVERKCPKCGSNMARQ
;
A
#
# COMPACT_ATOMS: atom_id res chain seq x y z
N MET A 1 -29.34 -6.49 1.48
CA MET A 1 -28.08 -5.71 1.50
C MET A 1 -27.46 -5.85 0.12
N LYS A 2 -26.98 -4.75 -0.46
CA LYS A 2 -26.37 -4.80 -1.79
C LYS A 2 -24.86 -4.88 -1.70
N ILE A 3 -24.30 -5.85 -2.39
CA ILE A 3 -22.87 -6.02 -2.57
C ILE A 3 -22.51 -5.80 -4.03
N ALA A 4 -21.36 -5.18 -4.28
CA ALA A 4 -20.79 -5.06 -5.60
C ALA A 4 -19.47 -5.80 -5.70
N PHE A 5 -19.23 -6.41 -6.85
CA PHE A 5 -17.99 -7.08 -7.21
C PHE A 5 -17.41 -6.38 -8.43
N ALA A 6 -16.19 -5.88 -8.30
CA ALA A 6 -15.47 -5.35 -9.45
C ALA A 6 -15.00 -6.52 -10.32
N HIS A 7 -15.51 -6.63 -11.55
CA HIS A 7 -15.20 -7.77 -12.42
C HIS A 7 -14.86 -7.36 -13.85
N TRP A 8 -14.20 -8.27 -14.54
CA TRP A 8 -13.91 -8.23 -15.97
C TRP A 8 -13.93 -9.67 -16.49
N ASP A 9 -14.76 -9.94 -17.51
CA ASP A 9 -14.86 -11.25 -18.19
C ASP A 9 -14.95 -12.46 -17.23
N ASN A 10 -15.97 -12.43 -16.35
CA ASN A 10 -16.23 -13.42 -15.29
C ASN A 10 -15.15 -13.58 -14.19
N ARG A 11 -14.20 -12.64 -14.10
CA ARG A 11 -13.13 -12.65 -13.11
C ARG A 11 -13.08 -11.36 -12.31
N ILE A 12 -12.63 -11.40 -11.05
CA ILE A 12 -12.44 -10.19 -10.24
C ILE A 12 -11.36 -9.30 -10.88
N ALA A 13 -11.68 -8.02 -11.02
CA ALA A 13 -10.78 -7.03 -11.60
C ALA A 13 -9.52 -6.87 -10.73
N PRO A 14 -8.31 -6.94 -11.32
CA PRO A 14 -7.07 -6.88 -10.55
C PRO A 14 -6.85 -5.51 -9.90
N VAL A 15 -7.37 -4.43 -10.50
CA VAL A 15 -7.34 -3.08 -9.95
C VAL A 15 -8.71 -2.42 -10.15
N PHE A 16 -9.32 -1.94 -9.08
CA PHE A 16 -10.62 -1.28 -9.13
C PHE A 16 -10.59 0.06 -9.88
N ASP A 17 -9.49 0.82 -9.76
CA ASP A 17 -9.32 2.12 -10.41
C ASP A 17 -9.60 2.06 -11.92
N THR A 18 -9.22 0.95 -12.58
CA THR A 18 -9.41 0.72 -14.01
C THR A 18 -10.64 -0.14 -14.34
N ALA A 19 -11.44 -0.55 -13.34
CA ALA A 19 -12.64 -1.32 -13.59
C ALA A 19 -13.74 -0.44 -14.23
N HIS A 20 -14.35 -0.94 -15.30
CA HIS A 20 -15.45 -0.29 -16.03
C HIS A 20 -16.80 -0.97 -15.77
N GLN A 21 -16.79 -2.14 -15.13
CA GLN A 21 -17.98 -2.94 -14.87
C GLN A 21 -17.97 -3.41 -13.42
N ILE A 22 -19.16 -3.42 -12.84
CA ILE A 22 -19.43 -4.02 -11.54
C ILE A 22 -20.62 -4.95 -11.65
N TYR A 23 -20.54 -6.03 -10.89
CA TYR A 23 -21.63 -6.96 -10.72
C TYR A 23 -22.25 -6.69 -9.36
N VAL A 24 -23.51 -6.31 -9.35
CA VAL A 24 -24.27 -5.97 -8.15
C VAL A 24 -25.17 -7.14 -7.81
N ALA A 25 -25.02 -7.68 -6.61
CA ALA A 25 -25.91 -8.68 -6.06
C ALA A 25 -26.67 -8.10 -4.87
N ASP A 26 -27.99 -8.25 -4.89
CA ASP A 26 -28.84 -7.96 -3.74
C ASP A 26 -29.03 -9.24 -2.92
N ILE A 27 -28.60 -9.19 -1.67
CA ILE A 27 -28.64 -10.31 -0.74
C ILE A 27 -29.75 -10.04 0.28
N GLU A 28 -30.79 -10.85 0.26
CA GLU A 28 -31.82 -10.88 1.29
C GLU A 28 -31.73 -12.21 2.04
N SER A 29 -31.57 -12.17 3.37
CA SER A 29 -31.52 -13.36 4.24
C SER A 29 -30.54 -14.46 3.77
N GLY A 30 -29.38 -14.06 3.23
CA GLY A 30 -28.34 -14.99 2.74
C GLY A 30 -28.52 -15.49 1.30
N ASN A 31 -29.64 -15.17 0.65
CA ASN A 31 -29.90 -15.54 -0.74
C ASN A 31 -29.73 -14.34 -1.67
N VAL A 32 -29.17 -14.57 -2.86
CA VAL A 32 -29.12 -13.54 -3.90
C VAL A 32 -30.49 -13.50 -4.56
N VAL A 33 -31.21 -12.43 -4.33
CA VAL A 33 -32.58 -12.23 -4.86
C VAL A 33 -32.51 -11.56 -6.23
N ARG A 34 -31.49 -10.73 -6.45
CA ARG A 34 -31.32 -9.99 -7.71
C ARG A 34 -29.84 -9.82 -8.04
N GLU A 35 -29.52 -10.04 -9.30
CA GLU A 35 -28.21 -9.78 -9.87
C GLU A 35 -28.35 -8.78 -11.03
N ALA A 36 -27.42 -7.83 -11.11
CA ALA A 36 -27.37 -6.85 -12.17
C ALA A 36 -25.91 -6.51 -12.50
N GLN A 37 -25.59 -6.46 -13.78
CA GLN A 37 -24.33 -5.90 -14.25
C GLN A 37 -24.53 -4.42 -14.54
N GLU A 38 -23.72 -3.57 -13.89
CA GLU A 38 -23.78 -2.12 -14.02
C GLU A 38 -22.44 -1.61 -14.56
N ALA A 39 -22.50 -0.72 -15.54
CA ALA A 39 -21.32 -0.03 -16.03
C ALA A 39 -20.94 1.09 -15.06
N LEU A 40 -19.66 1.13 -14.68
CA LEU A 40 -19.09 2.28 -13.99
C LEU A 40 -18.75 3.35 -15.03
N ALA A 41 -19.18 4.58 -14.76
CA ALA A 41 -18.90 5.71 -15.64
C ALA A 41 -17.39 5.90 -15.84
N GLU A 42 -16.97 6.09 -17.09
CA GLU A 42 -15.61 6.45 -17.43
C GLU A 42 -15.31 7.90 -17.01
N GLY A 43 -14.09 8.14 -16.52
CA GLY A 43 -13.61 9.47 -16.14
C GLY A 43 -13.22 9.59 -14.68
N LEU A 44 -13.70 10.65 -14.01
CA LEU A 44 -13.24 11.03 -12.67
C LEU A 44 -13.56 9.96 -11.61
N PRO A 45 -12.61 9.63 -10.71
CA PRO A 45 -12.80 8.70 -9.58
C PRO A 45 -14.09 8.92 -8.79
N VAL A 46 -14.43 10.19 -8.55
CA VAL A 46 -15.61 10.59 -7.78
C VAL A 46 -16.91 10.11 -8.45
N ARG A 47 -16.99 10.14 -9.79
CA ARG A 47 -18.19 9.69 -10.51
C ARG A 47 -18.44 8.19 -10.34
N LYS A 48 -17.37 7.39 -10.30
CA LYS A 48 -17.49 5.95 -10.01
C LYS A 48 -18.11 5.73 -8.64
N VAL A 49 -17.66 6.48 -7.63
CA VAL A 49 -18.18 6.31 -6.27
C VAL A 49 -19.59 6.84 -6.11
N LEU A 50 -19.93 7.98 -6.74
CA LEU A 50 -21.32 8.44 -6.77
C LEU A 50 -22.24 7.40 -7.40
N ARG A 51 -21.81 6.72 -8.47
CA ARG A 51 -22.57 5.62 -9.05
C ARG A 51 -22.77 4.46 -8.07
N LEU A 52 -21.76 4.13 -7.26
CA LEU A 52 -21.91 3.09 -6.21
C LEU A 52 -22.96 3.49 -5.16
N VAL A 53 -22.96 4.77 -4.76
CA VAL A 53 -23.92 5.33 -3.80
C VAL A 53 -25.34 5.35 -4.38
N GLU A 54 -25.51 5.76 -5.64
CA GLU A 54 -26.79 5.74 -6.34
C GLU A 54 -27.40 4.34 -6.41
N LEU A 55 -26.58 3.32 -6.63
CA LEU A 55 -27.01 1.92 -6.66
C LEU A 55 -27.37 1.38 -5.26
N GLY A 56 -26.99 2.11 -4.20
CA GLY A 56 -27.22 1.73 -2.81
C GLY A 56 -26.33 0.59 -2.33
N ILE A 57 -25.10 0.53 -2.84
CA ILE A 57 -24.14 -0.53 -2.50
C ILE A 57 -23.59 -0.27 -1.09
N GLY A 58 -23.67 -1.27 -0.21
CA GLY A 58 -23.10 -1.20 1.14
C GLY A 58 -21.70 -1.80 1.25
N THR A 59 -21.38 -2.78 0.39
CA THR A 59 -20.09 -3.49 0.40
C THR A 59 -19.55 -3.63 -1.02
N LEU A 60 -18.28 -3.32 -1.23
CA LEU A 60 -17.56 -3.50 -2.49
C LEU A 60 -16.43 -4.51 -2.30
N VAL A 61 -16.44 -5.57 -3.09
CA VAL A 61 -15.35 -6.55 -3.20
C VAL A 61 -14.53 -6.26 -4.44
N CYS A 62 -13.22 -6.10 -4.28
CA CYS A 62 -12.31 -5.83 -5.39
C CYS A 62 -10.93 -6.43 -5.16
N GLY A 63 -10.11 -6.44 -6.21
CA GLY A 63 -8.68 -6.70 -6.11
C GLY A 63 -7.93 -5.54 -5.47
N ALA A 64 -6.89 -5.03 -6.14
CA ALA A 64 -6.16 -3.86 -5.67
C ALA A 64 -6.98 -2.58 -5.86
N ILE A 65 -6.78 -1.61 -4.97
CA ILE A 65 -7.41 -0.29 -5.03
C ILE A 65 -6.42 0.77 -4.59
N SER A 66 -6.42 1.95 -5.23
CA SER A 66 -5.59 3.06 -4.77
C SER A 66 -6.07 3.59 -3.42
N ARG A 67 -5.14 4.09 -2.61
CA ARG A 67 -5.47 4.66 -1.28
C ARG A 67 -6.49 5.79 -1.36
N SER A 68 -6.32 6.69 -2.31
CA SER A 68 -7.25 7.80 -2.56
C SER A 68 -8.65 7.31 -2.89
N MET A 69 -8.78 6.23 -3.66
CA MET A 69 -10.09 5.69 -4.02
C MET A 69 -10.71 4.91 -2.84
N TYR A 70 -9.92 4.15 -2.10
CA TYR A 70 -10.37 3.47 -0.88
C TYR A 70 -10.90 4.46 0.16
N GLU A 71 -10.13 5.51 0.48
CA GLU A 71 -10.53 6.56 1.43
C GLU A 71 -11.82 7.26 0.99
N LEU A 72 -11.93 7.55 -0.31
CA LEU A 72 -13.10 8.20 -0.87
C LEU A 72 -14.34 7.30 -0.72
N ILE A 73 -14.26 6.03 -1.08
CA ILE A 73 -15.38 5.07 -0.94
C ILE A 73 -15.79 4.91 0.53
N ASN A 74 -14.80 4.78 1.43
CA ASN A 74 -15.04 4.64 2.85
C ASN A 74 -15.69 5.92 3.45
N ALA A 75 -15.34 7.11 2.96
CA ALA A 75 -15.96 8.36 3.37
C ALA A 75 -17.45 8.46 2.99
N TYR A 76 -17.88 7.77 1.92
CA TYR A 76 -19.30 7.62 1.57
C TYR A 76 -20.00 6.51 2.36
N GLY A 77 -19.30 5.83 3.29
CA GLY A 77 -19.86 4.78 4.15
C GLY A 77 -19.97 3.42 3.49
N ILE A 78 -19.30 3.20 2.35
CA ILE A 78 -19.28 1.91 1.66
C ILE A 78 -18.08 1.10 2.17
N GLN A 79 -18.33 -0.11 2.65
CA GLN A 79 -17.28 -1.01 3.12
C GLN A 79 -16.54 -1.61 1.93
N VAL A 80 -15.21 -1.56 1.94
CA VAL A 80 -14.38 -2.12 0.86
C VAL A 80 -13.60 -3.32 1.36
N ILE A 81 -13.70 -4.43 0.63
CA ILE A 81 -12.94 -5.68 0.83
C ILE A 81 -11.94 -5.77 -0.34
N PRO A 82 -10.71 -5.25 -0.16
CA PRO A 82 -9.68 -5.32 -1.18
C PRO A 82 -8.95 -6.67 -1.18
N PHE A 83 -8.07 -6.86 -2.17
CA PHE A 83 -7.15 -7.99 -2.33
C PHE A 83 -7.79 -9.34 -2.70
N VAL A 84 -9.03 -9.31 -3.17
CA VAL A 84 -9.72 -10.50 -3.69
C VAL A 84 -9.36 -10.71 -5.17
N ALA A 85 -8.97 -11.92 -5.53
CA ALA A 85 -8.65 -12.35 -6.87
C ALA A 85 -9.16 -13.77 -7.09
N GLY A 86 -9.89 -13.99 -8.18
CA GLY A 86 -10.53 -15.26 -8.47
C GLY A 86 -11.67 -15.05 -9.45
N ASP A 87 -12.39 -16.13 -9.76
CA ASP A 87 -13.55 -16.09 -10.62
C ASP A 87 -14.76 -15.53 -9.87
N LEU A 88 -15.57 -14.73 -10.55
CA LEU A 88 -16.71 -14.02 -9.96
C LEU A 88 -17.68 -15.00 -9.29
N ASP A 89 -18.02 -16.09 -9.97
CA ASP A 89 -18.95 -17.11 -9.48
C ASP A 89 -18.45 -17.83 -8.23
N GLU A 90 -17.14 -18.04 -8.11
CA GLU A 90 -16.53 -18.68 -6.94
C GLU A 90 -16.51 -17.73 -5.75
N VAL A 91 -16.19 -16.46 -6.00
CA VAL A 91 -16.17 -15.42 -4.98
C VAL A 91 -17.57 -15.15 -4.43
N ILE A 92 -18.60 -15.10 -5.29
CA ILE A 92 -20.00 -14.97 -4.85
C ILE A 92 -20.42 -16.18 -4.00
N ARG A 93 -20.01 -17.40 -4.39
CA ARG A 93 -20.28 -18.62 -3.62
C ARG A 93 -19.62 -18.59 -2.24
N CYS A 94 -18.34 -18.21 -2.14
CA CYS A 94 -17.66 -18.10 -0.85
C CYS A 94 -18.19 -16.95 0.02
N TRP A 95 -18.63 -15.84 -0.60
CA TRP A 95 -19.30 -14.76 0.15
C TRP A 95 -20.60 -15.23 0.78
N ARG A 96 -21.40 -16.03 0.05
CA ARG A 96 -22.64 -16.62 0.59
C ARG A 96 -22.39 -17.54 1.79
N SER A 97 -21.30 -18.29 1.80
CA SER A 97 -20.92 -19.14 2.94
C SER A 97 -20.30 -18.36 4.11
N GLY A 98 -20.12 -17.04 3.98
CA GLY A 98 -19.53 -16.19 5.02
C GLY A 98 -18.01 -16.25 5.10
N ASP A 99 -17.35 -16.81 4.08
CA ASP A 99 -16.01 -17.38 4.17
C ASP A 99 -15.09 -16.86 3.04
N LEU A 100 -15.02 -15.53 2.85
CA LEU A 100 -14.07 -14.94 1.90
C LEU A 100 -12.62 -14.99 2.37
N ASP A 101 -12.38 -15.01 3.68
CA ASP A 101 -11.02 -15.07 4.26
C ASP A 101 -10.41 -16.47 4.20
N SER A 102 -11.25 -17.52 4.17
CA SER A 102 -10.81 -18.92 4.10
C SER A 102 -10.64 -19.42 2.67
N CYS A 103 -11.34 -18.82 1.71
CA CYS A 103 -11.11 -19.10 0.29
C CYS A 103 -9.84 -18.36 -0.17
N SER A 104 -8.86 -19.09 -0.71
CA SER A 104 -7.52 -18.62 -1.11
C SER A 104 -7.49 -17.58 -2.24
N PHE A 105 -8.45 -16.67 -2.31
CA PHE A 105 -8.56 -15.58 -3.29
C PHE A 105 -7.60 -14.42 -3.00
N ASN A 106 -6.62 -14.59 -2.12
CA ASN A 106 -5.67 -13.53 -1.81
C ASN A 106 -4.69 -13.34 -2.98
N MET A 107 -4.62 -12.11 -3.49
CA MET A 107 -3.64 -11.77 -4.54
C MET A 107 -2.20 -12.13 -4.14
N PRO A 108 -1.44 -12.87 -4.99
CA PRO A 108 -0.04 -13.12 -4.76
C PRO A 108 0.75 -11.79 -4.79
N GLY A 109 1.55 -11.54 -3.74
CA GLY A 109 2.40 -10.34 -3.63
C GLY A 109 1.91 -9.28 -2.65
N CYS A 110 0.64 -9.28 -2.23
CA CYS A 110 0.13 -8.34 -1.22
C CYS A 110 0.54 -8.66 0.22
N ASN A 111 1.04 -9.88 0.46
CA ASN A 111 1.73 -10.26 1.71
C ASN A 111 3.14 -9.64 1.84
N GLY A 112 3.64 -8.96 0.80
CA GLY A 112 4.95 -8.31 0.79
C GLY A 112 4.89 -6.85 1.23
N ARG A 113 4.95 -6.58 2.54
CA ARG A 113 5.17 -5.24 3.16
C ARG A 113 4.10 -4.15 2.92
N GLY A 114 3.21 -4.27 1.93
CA GLY A 114 2.16 -3.29 1.62
C GLY A 114 0.90 -3.43 2.49
N GLY A 115 0.43 -4.66 2.76
CA GLY A 115 -0.75 -4.91 3.59
C GLY A 115 -0.62 -4.45 5.05
N ARG A 116 0.62 -4.37 5.58
CA ARG A 116 0.87 -3.83 6.93
C ARG A 116 0.58 -2.33 7.05
N ARG A 117 0.60 -1.57 5.95
CA ARG A 117 0.25 -0.14 5.97
C ARG A 117 -1.26 0.09 6.02
N PHE A 118 -2.05 -0.77 5.38
CA PHE A 118 -3.51 -0.72 5.48
C PHE A 118 -4.02 -1.24 6.83
N ARG A 119 -3.41 -2.29 7.38
CA ARG A 119 -3.78 -2.80 8.73
C ARG A 119 -3.50 -1.77 9.84
N MET A 120 -2.42 -1.01 9.74
CA MET A 120 -2.09 0.06 10.69
C MET A 120 -3.08 1.24 10.71
N MET A 121 -3.94 1.41 9.70
CA MET A 121 -4.96 2.46 9.70
C MET A 121 -6.26 2.03 10.40
N HIS A 122 -6.50 0.72 10.55
CA HIS A 122 -7.75 0.19 11.11
C HIS A 122 -7.68 -0.04 12.65
N GLU A 123 -6.52 0.20 13.26
CA GLU A 123 -6.24 0.05 14.70
C GLU A 123 -6.10 1.42 15.41
N GLY A 124 -7.03 2.35 15.12
CA GLY A 124 -6.98 3.74 15.63
C GLY A 124 -8.24 4.21 16.36
N GLN A 125 -9.11 3.31 16.83
CA GLN A 125 -10.30 3.69 17.59
C GLN A 125 -10.40 2.87 18.88
N LYS A 126 -9.71 3.36 19.92
CA LYS A 126 -10.12 3.41 21.33
C LYS A 126 -8.92 3.87 22.15
N GLU A 127 -9.01 5.09 22.67
CA GLU A 127 -8.73 5.38 24.09
C GLU A 127 -8.99 6.88 24.34
N ASP A 128 -10.25 7.09 24.73
CA ASP A 128 -10.70 7.85 25.90
C ASP A 128 -10.10 9.24 26.20
N ASP A 129 -11.04 10.16 26.30
CA ASP A 129 -10.93 11.48 26.89
C ASP A 129 -10.09 11.55 28.17
N THR A 130 -8.99 12.30 28.15
CA THR A 130 -8.61 13.10 29.31
C THR A 130 -7.89 14.37 28.86
N MET A 131 -8.66 15.44 28.70
CA MET A 131 -8.12 16.79 28.73
C MET A 131 -7.48 17.07 30.10
N LYS A 132 -6.18 17.40 30.14
CA LYS A 132 -5.61 18.27 31.18
C LYS A 132 -4.66 19.31 30.60
N GLN A 133 -5.28 20.39 30.14
CA GLN A 133 -5.02 21.78 30.50
C GLN A 133 -3.59 22.19 30.89
N SER A 134 -2.95 22.95 30.01
CA SER A 134 -2.26 24.23 30.29
C SER A 134 -1.69 24.71 28.97
N GLY A 135 -1.97 25.88 28.41
CA GLY A 135 -2.36 27.15 29.00
C GLY A 135 -1.32 28.19 28.58
N ARG A 136 -1.77 29.20 27.82
CA ARG A 136 -1.05 30.43 27.37
C ARG A 136 -0.22 30.25 26.09
N GLY A 137 -0.29 31.11 25.08
CA GLY A 137 -0.95 32.40 24.93
C GLY A 137 -0.73 32.93 23.51
N MET A 138 -1.56 33.93 23.15
CA MET A 138 -1.67 34.62 21.86
C MET A 138 -0.39 35.33 21.40
N GLY A 139 -0.28 35.59 20.09
CA GLY A 139 0.45 36.77 19.62
C GLY A 139 1.06 36.68 18.22
N ALA A 140 0.48 37.41 17.27
CA ALA A 140 0.97 37.65 15.91
C ALA A 140 2.33 38.38 15.89
N GLY A 141 3.11 38.22 14.82
CA GLY A 141 4.29 39.06 14.65
C GLY A 141 5.22 38.69 13.49
N SER A 142 5.24 39.57 12.51
CA SER A 142 6.05 39.60 11.29
C SER A 142 7.57 39.70 11.55
N GLY A 143 8.37 39.09 10.66
CA GLY A 143 9.57 39.75 10.14
C GLY A 143 10.95 39.36 10.69
N ARG A 144 11.87 39.18 9.71
CA ARG A 144 13.34 39.39 9.74
C ARG A 144 14.18 38.52 10.70
N GLY A 145 14.83 37.52 10.10
CA GLY A 145 16.27 37.58 9.82
C GLY A 145 17.26 37.22 10.94
N GLN A 146 18.17 36.32 10.56
CA GLN A 146 19.50 36.01 11.12
C GLN A 146 19.60 34.95 12.23
N GLY A 147 20.25 33.83 11.83
CA GLY A 147 21.25 33.15 12.64
C GLY A 147 20.74 31.97 13.46
N GLY A 148 21.08 30.74 13.05
CA GLY A 148 20.99 29.59 13.95
C GLY A 148 20.80 28.23 13.28
N GLN A 149 21.84 27.73 12.61
CA GLN A 149 22.26 26.32 12.65
C GLN A 149 21.16 25.25 12.54
N THR A 150 20.85 24.84 11.31
CA THR A 150 20.54 23.43 10.99
C THR A 150 20.66 23.26 9.47
N PRO A 151 21.70 22.62 8.93
CA PRO A 151 21.64 22.12 7.57
C PRO A 151 20.75 20.86 7.63
N GLY A 152 19.56 20.82 7.03
CA GLY A 152 19.30 21.28 5.68
C GLY A 152 19.66 20.15 4.71
N ARG A 153 18.64 19.34 4.40
CA ARG A 153 18.46 18.52 3.19
C ARG A 153 19.64 18.47 2.22
N ALA A 154 20.14 17.26 1.97
CA ALA A 154 20.62 16.88 0.64
C ALA A 154 20.35 15.39 0.43
N GLY A 155 19.51 15.07 -0.56
CA GLY A 155 19.26 13.69 -0.95
C GLY A 155 20.53 13.00 -1.42
N ARG A 156 20.56 11.67 -1.32
CA ARG A 156 21.33 10.84 -2.25
C ARG A 156 20.84 9.41 -2.20
N MET A 157 20.31 9.01 -3.35
CA MET A 157 20.34 7.68 -3.97
C MET A 157 20.56 6.46 -3.07
N GLY A 158 19.59 5.55 -3.15
CA GLY A 158 19.79 4.16 -2.75
C GLY A 158 21.06 3.59 -3.37
N GLY A 159 21.98 3.17 -2.51
CA GLY A 159 23.08 2.29 -2.89
C GLY A 159 22.53 0.92 -3.31
N PRO A 160 23.23 0.17 -4.17
CA PRO A 160 22.77 -1.13 -4.63
C PRO A 160 22.58 -2.07 -3.44
N LYS A 161 21.42 -2.74 -3.41
CA LYS A 161 20.97 -3.70 -2.37
C LYS A 161 21.79 -5.00 -2.27
N ALA A 162 23.04 -5.05 -2.73
CA ALA A 162 23.76 -6.29 -2.98
C ALA A 162 25.12 -6.41 -2.27
N ALA A 163 25.30 -5.79 -1.09
CA ALA A 163 26.52 -5.96 -0.30
C ALA A 163 26.18 -6.37 1.13
N GLY A 164 25.97 -7.68 1.33
CA GLY A 164 25.91 -8.26 2.66
C GLY A 164 27.19 -7.95 3.47
N PRO A 165 27.16 -8.12 4.80
CA PRO A 165 28.30 -7.82 5.67
C PRO A 165 29.53 -8.72 5.45
N THR A 166 29.40 -9.72 4.58
CA THR A 166 30.39 -10.73 4.27
C THR A 166 30.85 -10.56 2.82
N GLY A 167 32.16 -10.44 2.62
CA GLY A 167 32.78 -10.27 1.30
C GLY A 167 34.27 -10.02 1.48
N TYR A 168 35.04 -10.16 0.41
CA TYR A 168 36.47 -9.91 0.45
C TYR A 168 36.80 -8.69 -0.43
N CYS A 169 37.70 -7.85 0.05
CA CYS A 169 38.33 -6.84 -0.78
C CYS A 169 39.53 -7.47 -1.49
N ILE A 170 39.60 -7.34 -2.80
CA ILE A 170 40.71 -7.81 -3.64
C ILE A 170 41.37 -6.62 -4.33
N CYS A 171 42.69 -6.55 -4.26
CA CYS A 171 43.46 -5.56 -5.00
C CYS A 171 43.50 -5.96 -6.50
N PRO A 172 43.05 -5.10 -7.44
CA PRO A 172 43.09 -5.41 -8.87
C PRO A 172 44.51 -5.46 -9.45
N GLN A 173 45.48 -4.80 -8.81
CA GLN A 173 46.86 -4.76 -9.30
C GLN A 173 47.73 -5.93 -8.83
N CYS A 174 47.45 -6.50 -7.65
CA CYS A 174 48.33 -7.53 -7.08
C CYS A 174 47.58 -8.76 -6.55
N GLY A 175 46.26 -8.82 -6.71
CA GLY A 175 45.42 -9.97 -6.31
C GLY A 175 45.29 -10.18 -4.81
N GLN A 176 45.80 -9.27 -3.97
CA GLN A 176 45.77 -9.43 -2.51
C GLN A 176 44.32 -9.41 -2.00
N LYS A 177 43.94 -10.45 -1.26
CA LYS A 177 42.59 -10.65 -0.72
C LYS A 177 42.55 -10.40 0.79
N GLU A 178 41.62 -9.57 1.24
CA GLU A 178 41.39 -9.25 2.64
C GLU A 178 39.90 -9.33 2.99
N PRO A 179 39.54 -9.68 4.24
CA PRO A 179 38.16 -9.58 4.68
C PRO A 179 37.68 -8.13 4.61
N HIS A 180 36.48 -7.91 4.09
CA HIS A 180 35.87 -6.59 4.07
C HIS A 180 35.49 -6.15 5.49
N GLN A 181 35.87 -4.93 5.86
CA GLN A 181 35.50 -4.33 7.14
C GLN A 181 34.21 -3.52 7.00
N ARG A 182 33.23 -3.77 7.89
CA ARG A 182 31.96 -3.04 7.89
C ARG A 182 32.20 -1.54 8.11
N GLY A 183 31.52 -0.72 7.32
CA GLY A 183 31.58 0.74 7.40
C GLY A 183 32.63 1.40 6.52
N VAL A 184 33.52 0.63 5.88
CA VAL A 184 34.55 1.16 4.96
C VAL A 184 34.42 0.48 3.59
N PRO A 185 34.02 1.20 2.52
CA PRO A 185 34.04 0.67 1.17
C PRO A 185 35.42 0.11 0.79
N CYS A 186 35.48 -1.03 0.09
CA CYS A 186 36.78 -1.60 -0.33
C CYS A 186 37.63 -0.60 -1.13
N VAL A 187 36.97 0.27 -1.92
CA VAL A 187 37.61 1.30 -2.76
C VAL A 187 38.32 2.40 -1.97
N GLU A 188 37.98 2.59 -0.69
CA GLU A 188 38.65 3.56 0.18
C GLU A 188 39.83 2.94 0.94
N ARG A 189 39.98 1.60 0.93
CA ARG A 189 41.12 0.91 1.55
C ARG A 189 42.27 0.80 0.56
N LYS A 190 43.48 1.09 1.03
CA LYS A 190 44.72 0.89 0.29
C LYS A 190 45.26 -0.52 0.51
N CYS A 191 45.69 -1.16 -0.56
CA CYS A 191 46.35 -2.46 -0.50
C CYS A 191 47.69 -2.34 0.26
N PRO A 192 47.98 -3.21 1.25
CA PRO A 192 49.25 -3.16 1.99
C PRO A 192 50.46 -3.56 1.15
N LYS A 193 50.26 -4.24 0.00
CA LYS A 193 51.35 -4.67 -0.88
C LYS A 193 51.74 -3.65 -1.95
N CYS A 194 50.78 -2.90 -2.50
CA CYS A 194 51.04 -2.01 -3.64
C CYS A 194 50.41 -0.61 -3.50
N GLY A 195 49.71 -0.32 -2.41
CA GLY A 195 49.12 0.99 -2.13
C GLY A 195 47.85 1.33 -2.92
N SER A 196 47.44 0.50 -3.88
CA SER A 196 46.27 0.75 -4.73
C SER A 196 44.94 0.46 -4.05
N ASN A 197 43.89 1.16 -4.50
CA ASN A 197 42.54 1.02 -3.98
C ASN A 197 41.99 -0.39 -4.25
N MET A 198 41.42 -1.01 -3.22
CA MET A 198 40.90 -2.37 -3.34
C MET A 198 39.49 -2.38 -3.95
N ALA A 199 39.11 -3.46 -4.62
CA ALA A 199 37.77 -3.68 -5.16
C ALA A 199 37.05 -4.78 -4.36
N ARG A 200 35.72 -4.76 -4.31
CA ARG A 200 34.95 -5.83 -3.64
C ARG A 200 34.69 -6.98 -4.61
N GLN A 201 34.89 -8.22 -4.15
CA GLN A 201 34.40 -9.44 -4.81
C GLN A 201 33.36 -10.14 -3.94
#